data_AF-A0A7S2DBP4-F1
#
_entry.id   AF-A0A7S2DBP4-F1
#
_cell.length_a   1.000
_cell.length_b   1.000
_cell.length_c   1.000
_cell.angle_alpha   90.00
_cell.angle_beta   90.00
_cell.angle_gamma   90.00
#
_symmetry.space_group_name_H-M   'P 1'
#
loop_
_entity.id
_entity.type
_entity.pdbx_description
1 polymer ?
#
loop_
_entity_poly.entity_id
_entity_poly.type
_entity_poly.pdbx_seq_one_letter_code
_entity_poly.pdbx_strand_id
1 'polypeptide(L)'
;SVMAFARERGIQFFGYSVINPWPGVLKPLEDPHVLAVAKRYSRSPSQILLRWALQLGVGVLPKSASRHRIEENFRLFDFELSDSDMRLLTGLVTLAESGPSSTTPAWIEDTYGLRRLQ
;
A
#
# COMPACT_ATOMS: atom_id res chain seq x y z
N SER A 1 -2.34 10.85 -12.58
CA SER A 1 -2.42 10.42 -11.17
C SER A 1 -1.32 11.10 -10.37
N VAL A 2 -1.42 11.14 -9.03
CA VAL A 2 -0.35 11.68 -8.16
C VAL A 2 0.99 10.99 -8.43
N MET A 3 0.97 9.67 -8.69
CA MET A 3 2.18 8.91 -9.04
C MET A 3 2.83 9.35 -10.36
N ALA A 4 2.05 9.68 -11.39
CA ALA A 4 2.59 10.19 -12.66
C ALA A 4 3.26 11.56 -12.48
N PHE A 5 2.57 12.47 -11.78
CA PHE A 5 3.09 13.79 -11.43
C PHE A 5 4.42 13.72 -10.66
N ALA A 6 4.49 12.82 -9.66
CA ALA A 6 5.69 12.61 -8.87
C ALA A 6 6.85 12.10 -9.74
N ARG A 7 6.59 11.11 -10.59
CA ARG A 7 7.58 10.51 -11.49
C ARG A 7 8.16 11.52 -12.48
N GLU A 8 7.31 12.33 -13.10
CA GLU A 8 7.71 13.40 -14.03
C GLU A 8 8.67 14.42 -13.40
N ARG A 9 8.62 14.56 -12.07
CA ARG A 9 9.42 15.53 -11.30
C ARG A 9 10.57 14.90 -10.52
N GLY A 10 10.83 13.60 -10.72
CA GLY A 10 11.85 12.88 -9.96
C GLY A 10 11.54 12.75 -8.46
N ILE A 11 10.27 12.85 -8.06
CA ILE A 11 9.82 12.71 -6.68
C ILE A 11 9.54 11.22 -6.43
N GLN A 12 10.26 10.62 -5.50
CA GLN A 12 10.01 9.23 -5.10
C GLN A 12 8.76 9.14 -4.23
N PHE A 13 7.83 8.26 -4.62
CA PHE A 13 6.62 8.00 -3.85
C PHE A 13 6.84 6.85 -2.87
N PHE A 14 6.35 7.00 -1.64
CA PHE A 14 6.37 5.98 -0.59
C PHE A 14 4.96 5.69 -0.09
N GLY A 15 4.59 4.41 -0.05
CA GLY A 15 3.34 3.93 0.52
C GLY A 15 3.48 3.71 2.03
N TYR A 16 2.71 4.47 2.81
CA TYR A 16 2.53 4.24 4.25
C TYR A 16 1.30 3.36 4.48
N SER A 17 1.37 2.44 5.46
CA SER A 17 0.25 1.56 5.85
C SER A 17 -0.29 0.62 4.75
N VAL A 18 0.56 0.20 3.81
CA VAL A 18 0.22 -0.67 2.66
C VAL A 18 -0.56 -1.94 3.02
N ILE A 19 -0.28 -2.52 4.20
CA ILE A 19 -0.86 -3.80 4.64
C ILE A 19 -1.78 -3.66 5.86
N ASN A 20 -2.02 -2.44 6.32
CA ASN A 20 -2.84 -2.20 7.51
C ASN A 20 -4.32 -2.08 7.13
N PRO A 21 -5.24 -2.64 7.92
CA PRO A 21 -6.67 -2.45 7.70
C PRO A 21 -7.08 -1.01 8.04
N TRP A 22 -7.97 -0.44 7.23
CA TRP A 22 -8.70 0.78 7.57
C TRP A 22 -10.05 0.43 8.20
N PRO A 23 -10.49 1.14 9.26
CA PRO A 23 -11.81 0.92 9.85
C PRO A 23 -12.91 1.05 8.80
N GLY A 24 -13.79 0.05 8.68
CA GLY A 24 -14.90 0.05 7.71
C GLY A 24 -14.54 -0.47 6.32
N VAL A 25 -13.26 -0.81 6.06
CA VAL A 25 -12.79 -1.39 4.81
C VAL A 25 -12.35 -2.84 5.04
N LEU A 26 -12.57 -3.74 4.08
CA LEU A 26 -12.09 -5.13 4.16
C LEU A 26 -10.57 -5.14 4.36
N LYS A 27 -10.10 -5.95 5.32
CA LYS A 27 -8.67 -5.97 5.69
C LYS A 27 -7.85 -6.48 4.50
N PRO A 28 -6.82 -5.73 4.03
CA PRO A 28 -6.06 -6.12 2.83
C PRO A 28 -5.46 -7.53 2.90
N LEU A 29 -5.05 -7.97 4.09
CA LEU A 29 -4.47 -9.30 4.32
C LEU A 29 -5.51 -10.44 4.34
N GLU A 30 -6.78 -10.10 4.47
CA GLU A 30 -7.91 -11.05 4.50
C GLU A 30 -8.72 -11.03 3.21
N ASP A 31 -8.35 -10.19 2.23
CA ASP A 31 -9.03 -10.11 0.94
C ASP A 31 -8.89 -11.43 0.16
N PRO A 32 -9.99 -12.05 -0.30
CA PRO A 32 -9.95 -13.34 -0.97
C PRO A 32 -9.13 -13.33 -2.26
N HIS A 33 -9.04 -12.21 -2.96
CA HIS A 33 -8.21 -12.08 -4.16
C HIS A 33 -6.73 -12.06 -3.81
N VAL A 34 -6.36 -11.34 -2.74
CA VAL A 34 -4.98 -11.32 -2.23
C VAL A 34 -4.57 -12.71 -1.75
N LEU A 35 -5.46 -13.40 -1.02
CA LEU A 35 -5.23 -14.79 -0.58
C LEU A 35 -5.05 -15.75 -1.76
N ALA A 36 -5.86 -15.61 -2.81
CA ALA A 36 -5.73 -16.43 -4.02
C ALA A 36 -4.39 -16.20 -4.73
N VAL A 37 -3.96 -14.94 -4.85
CA VAL A 37 -2.65 -14.58 -5.42
C VAL A 37 -1.53 -15.15 -4.55
N ALA A 38 -1.59 -14.94 -3.24
CA ALA A 38 -0.63 -15.44 -2.25
C ALA A 38 -0.41 -16.95 -2.38
N LYS A 39 -1.50 -17.72 -2.53
CA LYS A 39 -1.45 -19.16 -2.76
C LYS A 39 -0.72 -19.53 -4.05
N ARG A 40 -0.98 -18.84 -5.17
CA ARG A 40 -0.32 -19.13 -6.46
C ARG A 40 1.19 -18.93 -6.41
N TYR A 41 1.65 -17.90 -5.70
CA TYR A 41 3.08 -17.60 -5.56
C TYR A 41 3.75 -18.32 -4.39
N SER A 42 3.00 -19.05 -3.57
CA SER A 42 3.50 -19.61 -2.30
C SER A 42 4.18 -18.56 -1.43
N ARG A 43 3.51 -17.40 -1.30
CA ARG A 43 3.94 -16.23 -0.51
C ARG A 43 2.85 -15.85 0.48
N SER A 44 3.21 -15.04 1.48
CA SER A 44 2.22 -14.46 2.38
C SER A 44 1.45 -13.31 1.71
N PRO A 45 0.22 -12.99 2.18
CA PRO A 45 -0.53 -11.83 1.70
C PRO A 45 0.23 -10.51 1.86
N SER A 46 1.02 -10.36 2.92
CA SER A 46 1.92 -9.22 3.13
C SER A 46 2.93 -9.10 2.01
N GLN A 47 3.61 -10.19 1.65
CA GLN A 47 4.58 -10.18 0.55
C GLN A 47 3.92 -9.80 -0.78
N ILE A 48 2.73 -10.31 -1.07
CA ILE A 48 2.00 -9.97 -2.30
C ILE A 48 1.73 -8.47 -2.39
N LEU A 49 1.17 -7.87 -1.33
CA LEU A 49 0.83 -6.44 -1.33
C LEU A 49 2.06 -5.54 -1.38
N LEU A 50 3.12 -5.90 -0.66
CA LEU A 50 4.36 -5.15 -0.68
C LEU A 50 5.06 -5.26 -2.04
N ARG A 51 5.09 -6.44 -2.65
CA ARG A 51 5.63 -6.65 -4.00
C ARG A 51 4.84 -5.87 -5.05
N TRP A 52 3.52 -5.87 -4.96
CA TRP A 52 2.66 -5.09 -5.83
C TRP A 52 3.00 -3.60 -5.79
N ALA A 53 3.12 -3.02 -4.60
CA ALA A 53 3.50 -1.61 -4.45
C ALA A 53 4.90 -1.33 -5.04
N LEU A 54 5.87 -2.21 -4.78
CA LEU A 54 7.22 -2.08 -5.35
C LEU A 54 7.20 -2.13 -6.89
N GLN A 55 6.42 -3.01 -7.50
CA GLN A 55 6.29 -3.10 -8.96
C GLN A 55 5.59 -1.89 -9.59
N LEU A 56 4.79 -1.13 -8.84
CA LEU A 56 4.26 0.17 -9.27
C LEU A 56 5.32 1.30 -9.25
N GLY A 57 6.51 1.01 -8.71
CA GLY A 57 7.56 1.98 -8.46
C GLY A 57 7.36 2.77 -7.15
N VAL A 58 6.57 2.23 -6.22
CA VAL A 58 6.30 2.83 -4.91
C VAL A 58 7.17 2.16 -3.86
N GLY A 59 7.99 2.95 -3.16
CA GLY A 59 8.72 2.46 -1.99
C GLY A 59 7.77 2.10 -0.86
N VAL A 60 8.06 1.08 -0.07
CA VAL A 60 7.18 0.62 1.02
C VAL A 60 7.87 0.71 2.37
N LEU A 61 7.10 1.06 3.41
CA LEU A 61 7.59 1.17 4.79
C LEU A 61 6.76 0.26 5.73
N PRO A 62 6.87 -1.07 5.62
CA PRO A 62 6.12 -1.98 6.47
C PRO A 62 6.63 -1.94 7.91
N LYS A 63 5.75 -1.70 8.87
CA LYS A 63 6.07 -1.74 10.31
C LYS A 63 5.84 -3.13 10.88
N SER A 64 6.81 -3.68 11.60
CA SER A 64 6.64 -4.87 12.42
C SER A 64 7.56 -4.84 13.64
N ALA A 65 7.10 -5.40 14.76
CA ALA A 65 7.92 -5.70 15.93
C ALA A 65 8.28 -7.20 16.03
N SER A 66 7.73 -8.03 15.16
CA SER A 66 8.04 -9.47 15.10
C SER A 66 9.18 -9.70 14.13
N ARG A 67 10.27 -10.31 14.63
CA ARG A 67 11.44 -10.68 13.82
C ARG A 67 11.07 -11.50 12.59
N HIS A 68 10.24 -12.53 12.77
CA HIS A 68 9.81 -13.39 11.67
C HIS A 68 9.10 -12.59 10.56
N ARG A 69 8.19 -11.68 10.93
CA ARG A 69 7.52 -10.81 9.96
C ARG A 69 8.45 -9.79 9.30
N ILE A 70 9.47 -9.31 10.02
CA ILE A 70 10.50 -8.44 9.43
C ILE A 70 11.24 -9.22 8.34
N GLU A 71 11.75 -10.41 8.67
CA GLU A 71 12.47 -11.27 7.72
C GLU A 71 11.59 -11.65 6.51
N GLU A 72 10.31 -11.96 6.73
CA GLU A 72 9.34 -12.21 5.66
C GLU A 72 9.15 -10.98 4.74
N ASN A 73 8.93 -9.80 5.32
CA ASN A 73 8.73 -8.55 4.58
C ASN A 73 9.96 -8.08 3.79
N PHE A 74 11.16 -8.63 4.07
CA PHE A 74 12.37 -8.37 3.27
C PHE A 74 12.48 -9.27 2.04
N ARG A 75 11.82 -10.44 2.03
CA ARG A 75 11.88 -11.40 0.92
C ARG A 75 10.84 -11.04 -0.14
N LEU A 76 11.10 -9.94 -0.86
CA LEU A 76 10.21 -9.36 -1.89
C LEU A 76 10.83 -9.32 -3.29
N PHE A 77 12.10 -9.70 -3.42
CA PHE A 77 12.85 -9.54 -4.67
C PHE A 77 13.15 -10.88 -5.36
N ASP A 78 12.74 -12.00 -4.75
CA ASP A 78 12.91 -13.36 -5.25
C ASP A 78 11.67 -13.87 -6.04
N PHE A 79 10.71 -12.99 -6.33
CA PHE A 79 9.56 -13.28 -7.18
C PHE A 79 9.02 -12.01 -7.85
N GLU A 80 8.21 -12.19 -8.87
CA GLU A 80 7.56 -11.12 -9.62
C GLU A 80 6.09 -11.47 -9.91
N LEU A 81 5.21 -10.49 -9.72
CA LEU A 81 3.80 -10.60 -10.02
C LEU A 81 3.57 -10.42 -11.52
N SER A 82 2.74 -11.28 -12.09
CA SER A 82 2.35 -11.21 -13.50
C SER A 82 1.50 -9.96 -13.76
N ASP A 83 1.47 -9.51 -15.02
CA ASP A 83 0.64 -8.37 -15.43
C ASP A 83 -0.84 -8.55 -15.10
N SER A 84 -1.37 -9.78 -15.21
CA SER A 84 -2.74 -10.09 -14.82
C SER A 84 -2.99 -9.87 -13.34
N ASP A 85 -2.02 -10.24 -12.50
CA ASP A 85 -2.14 -10.13 -11.05
C ASP A 85 -1.92 -8.71 -10.57
N MET A 86 -1.01 -7.99 -11.21
CA MET A 86 -0.84 -6.55 -11.02
C MET A 86 -2.14 -5.80 -11.32
N ARG A 87 -2.83 -6.14 -12.43
CA ARG A 87 -4.13 -5.54 -12.77
C ARG A 87 -5.22 -5.89 -11.76
N LEU A 88 -5.31 -7.15 -11.34
CA LEU A 88 -6.27 -7.61 -10.34
C LEU A 88 -6.11 -6.83 -9.03
N LEU A 89 -4.89 -6.78 -8.49
CA LEU A 89 -4.59 -6.12 -7.23
C LEU A 89 -4.83 -4.61 -7.30
N THR A 90 -4.52 -3.97 -8.43
CA THR A 90 -4.78 -2.53 -8.64
C THR A 90 -6.28 -2.20 -8.67
N GLY A 91 -7.13 -3.16 -9.04
CA GLY A 91 -8.58 -3.00 -9.09
C GLY A 91 -9.30 -3.17 -7.74
N LEU A 92 -8.58 -3.50 -6.66
CA LEU A 92 -9.20 -3.72 -5.35
C LEU A 92 -9.60 -2.39 -4.70
N VAL A 93 -10.90 -2.22 -4.45
CA VAL A 93 -11.50 -1.03 -3.78
C VAL A 93 -10.90 -0.80 -2.39
N THR A 94 -10.45 -1.87 -1.73
CA THR A 94 -9.82 -1.85 -0.39
C THR A 94 -8.52 -1.05 -0.31
N LEU A 95 -7.87 -0.77 -1.46
CA LEU A 95 -6.63 0.01 -1.53
C LEU A 95 -6.88 1.50 -1.86
N ALA A 96 -8.12 1.89 -2.18
CA ALA A 96 -8.47 3.22 -2.67
C ALA A 96 -8.94 4.19 -1.57
N GLU A 97 -9.50 3.69 -0.46
CA GLU A 97 -10.11 4.53 0.58
C GLU A 97 -9.29 4.49 1.88
N SER A 98 -8.17 5.22 1.85
CA SER A 98 -7.36 5.54 3.03
C SER A 98 -7.21 7.05 3.21
N GLY A 99 -8.26 7.79 2.84
CA GLY A 99 -8.37 9.21 3.13
C GLY A 99 -8.94 9.41 4.53
N PRO A 100 -8.45 10.39 5.31
CA PRO A 100 -9.13 10.76 6.54
C PRO A 100 -10.56 11.16 6.19
N SER A 101 -11.56 10.51 6.78
CA SER A 101 -12.78 11.23 7.11
C SER A 101 -12.31 12.43 7.93
N SER A 102 -12.47 13.63 7.38
CA SER A 102 -11.90 14.87 7.87
C SER A 102 -12.12 15.04 9.37
N THR A 103 -11.16 14.61 10.16
CA THR A 103 -11.10 14.81 11.60
C THR A 103 -9.75 15.41 11.90
N THR A 104 -9.37 16.43 11.13
CA THR A 104 -8.35 17.37 11.60
C THR A 104 -8.95 18.07 12.81
N PRO A 105 -8.46 17.83 14.04
CA PRO A 105 -8.96 18.52 15.21
C PRO A 105 -8.74 20.02 15.03
N ALA A 106 -9.70 20.85 15.47
CA ALA A 106 -9.68 22.29 15.23
C ALA A 106 -8.42 23.02 15.74
N TRP A 107 -7.67 22.40 16.67
CA TRP A 107 -6.46 22.92 17.28
C TRP A 107 -5.17 22.62 16.51
N ILE A 108 -5.21 21.79 15.46
CA ILE A 108 -4.04 21.58 14.60
C ILE A 108 -3.88 22.79 13.67
N GLU A 109 -2.76 23.50 13.82
CA GLU A 109 -2.33 24.55 12.90
C GLU A 109 -2.26 23.98 11.47
N ASP A 110 -2.43 24.82 10.44
CA ASP A 110 -2.36 24.37 9.04
C ASP A 110 -0.90 24.07 8.65
N THR A 111 -0.29 23.08 9.30
CA THR A 111 1.13 22.72 9.19
C THR A 111 1.52 22.45 7.74
N TYR A 112 0.59 21.94 6.95
CA TYR A 112 0.79 21.59 5.54
C TYR A 112 0.19 22.61 4.56
N GLY A 113 -0.41 23.70 5.05
CA GLY A 113 -0.99 24.74 4.19
C GLY A 113 -2.18 24.29 3.34
N LEU A 114 -2.82 23.18 3.68
CA LEU A 114 -3.85 22.53 2.85
C LEU A 114 -5.14 23.35 2.78
N ARG A 115 -5.37 24.27 3.72
CA ARG A 115 -6.53 25.17 3.70
C ARG A 115 -6.39 26.31 2.68
N ARG A 116 -5.17 26.58 2.19
CA ARG A 116 -4.91 27.64 1.20
C ARG A 116 -5.11 27.20 -0.26
N LEU A 117 -5.43 25.93 -0.49
CA LEU A 117 -5.60 25.34 -1.81
C LEU A 117 -7.08 25.09 -2.18
N GLN A 118 -8.03 25.60 -1.37
CA GLN A 118 -9.48 25.53 -1.62
C GLN A 118 -10.03 26.87 -2.11
#